data_AF-A0A160TN34-F1
#
_entry.id   AF-A0A160TN34-F1
#
_cell.length_a   1.000
_cell.length_b   1.000
_cell.length_c   1.000
_cell.angle_alpha   90.00
_cell.angle_beta   90.00
_cell.angle_gamma   90.00
#
_symmetry.space_group_name_H-M   'P 1'
#
loop_
_entity.id
_entity.type
_entity.pdbx_description
1 polymer ?
#
loop_
_entity_poly.entity_id
_entity_poly.type
_entity_poly.pdbx_seq_one_letter_code
_entity_poly.pdbx_strand_id
1 'polypeptide(L)'
;MTGGEPRYGAFLSYSHKDAGAARWLHRRLESYRIPRRLVGTGTDCPALSQRLGPIFRDREELAAGHDLSEGVRAALARSDALVVLCSPDAAASVWVGREIAVFRDLNPGKPVLAAIVRGDPADCFPEMLREGADGAALEPLAADLRPEGDGRRLGLLKLVAGLAGIGLDALVQRDAQRRIRRVMAVTLAAAVAVVAMAVLTIFALSARAEADRQRKEAEGLVEFMLTDLRDRLKGVGRLDVLTAVNRRALGYYRQQDLAVLRADSLERRARILHAMGEDDERRGDFDRALAQFDEASRTTAALLAIAPDDPQRIFAQAQSEFWIASVDYERGNLVRAKKGFDRYRVLAERLIAIDRRNPDWLKEAGYAEGNLCSIALKQPQDVRAALRACAAALAWMEAAARRIGDPSTMTKDLANRHAWMADAYRAAGDWPNAVRHRDSELALLERQLARDPANVKFRAARLWSLRGRAKIDLDTGQGDAARVRLIAVLGQLDALIRLDPANIEWRHVRTQILNEIDESRAKTPKE
;
A
#
# COMPACT_ATOMS: atom_id res chain seq x y z
N MET A 1 75.70 -14.18 -25.67
CA MET A 1 74.56 -14.09 -26.61
C MET A 1 74.63 -12.72 -27.24
N THR A 2 75.01 -12.67 -28.51
CA THR A 2 75.12 -11.47 -29.33
C THR A 2 73.76 -10.77 -29.37
N GLY A 3 73.70 -9.52 -28.92
CA GLY A 3 72.50 -8.68 -29.02
C GLY A 3 72.24 -8.34 -30.47
N GLY A 4 71.54 -9.22 -31.19
CA GLY A 4 71.02 -8.93 -32.51
C GLY A 4 69.99 -7.82 -32.41
N GLU A 5 70.15 -6.79 -33.21
CA GLU A 5 69.23 -5.66 -33.28
C GLU A 5 67.77 -6.11 -33.56
N PRO A 6 66.74 -5.43 -33.00
CA PRO A 6 65.35 -5.88 -33.09
C PRO A 6 64.82 -5.86 -34.52
N ARG A 7 64.18 -6.96 -34.95
CA ARG A 7 63.37 -7.07 -36.18
C ARG A 7 61.92 -6.63 -35.92
N TYR A 8 61.31 -5.98 -36.90
CA TYR A 8 59.94 -5.47 -36.81
C TYR A 8 58.99 -6.27 -37.69
N GLY A 9 57.79 -6.53 -37.17
CA GLY A 9 56.72 -7.19 -37.93
C GLY A 9 56.19 -6.33 -39.08
N ALA A 10 56.14 -5.01 -38.85
CA ALA A 10 55.88 -4.04 -39.90
C ALA A 10 56.42 -2.64 -39.54
N PHE A 11 56.69 -1.84 -40.56
CA PHE A 11 56.88 -0.40 -40.45
C PHE A 11 55.54 0.31 -40.75
N LEU A 12 55.14 1.27 -39.93
CA LEU A 12 53.92 2.06 -40.15
C LEU A 12 54.29 3.46 -40.69
N SER A 13 54.06 3.66 -41.98
CA SER A 13 54.24 4.95 -42.68
C SER A 13 52.93 5.74 -42.71
N TYR A 14 52.98 7.01 -42.34
CA TYR A 14 51.79 7.87 -42.27
C TYR A 14 52.16 9.36 -42.33
N SER A 15 51.23 10.21 -42.76
CA SER A 15 51.38 11.68 -42.64
C SER A 15 51.12 12.13 -41.21
N HIS A 16 51.84 13.16 -40.72
CA HIS A 16 51.64 13.70 -39.37
C HIS A 16 50.17 14.07 -39.06
N LYS A 17 49.40 14.49 -40.06
CA LYS A 17 47.97 14.79 -39.93
C LYS A 17 47.10 13.56 -39.64
N ASP A 18 47.61 12.36 -39.93
CA ASP A 18 46.95 11.08 -39.66
C ASP A 18 47.43 10.40 -38.37
N ALA A 19 48.19 11.10 -37.51
CA ALA A 19 48.77 10.56 -36.28
C ALA A 19 47.72 9.93 -35.33
N GLY A 20 46.48 10.41 -35.34
CA GLY A 20 45.38 9.80 -34.58
C GLY A 20 45.04 8.38 -35.07
N ALA A 21 44.93 8.20 -36.39
CA ALA A 21 44.68 6.90 -37.01
C ALA A 21 45.88 5.96 -36.85
N ALA A 22 47.10 6.48 -37.01
CA ALA A 22 48.34 5.73 -36.78
C ALA A 22 48.46 5.20 -35.34
N ARG A 23 48.18 6.05 -34.33
CA ARG A 23 48.17 5.61 -32.92
C ARG A 23 47.12 4.55 -32.62
N TRP A 24 45.96 4.63 -33.25
CA TRP A 24 44.92 3.61 -33.10
C TRP A 24 45.35 2.29 -33.75
N LEU A 25 45.79 2.33 -35.02
CA LEU A 25 46.16 1.12 -35.76
C LEU A 25 47.37 0.43 -35.11
N HIS A 26 48.41 1.18 -34.74
CA HIS A 26 49.59 0.69 -34.04
C HIS A 26 49.23 -0.13 -32.78
N ARG A 27 48.41 0.44 -31.88
CA ARG A 27 47.95 -0.26 -30.67
C ARG A 27 47.15 -1.52 -31.00
N ARG A 28 46.32 -1.48 -32.05
CA ARG A 28 45.47 -2.62 -32.43
C ARG A 28 46.28 -3.76 -33.02
N LEU A 29 47.27 -3.47 -33.86
CA LEU A 29 48.18 -4.47 -34.42
C LEU A 29 49.06 -5.10 -33.33
N GLU A 30 49.64 -4.29 -32.44
CA GLU A 30 50.45 -4.76 -31.29
C GLU A 30 49.68 -5.68 -30.34
N SER A 31 48.42 -5.36 -30.08
CA SER A 31 47.55 -6.14 -29.18
C SER A 31 46.89 -7.35 -29.84
N TYR A 32 46.94 -7.46 -31.18
CA TYR A 32 46.24 -8.51 -31.90
C TYR A 32 46.93 -9.87 -31.68
N ARG A 33 46.13 -10.88 -31.33
CA ARG A 33 46.61 -12.27 -31.17
C ARG A 33 46.05 -13.16 -32.26
N ILE A 34 46.95 -13.71 -33.08
CA ILE A 34 46.60 -14.66 -34.13
C ILE A 34 46.04 -15.93 -33.45
N PRO A 35 44.90 -16.46 -33.94
CA PRO A 35 44.34 -17.71 -33.43
C PRO A 35 45.34 -18.86 -33.48
N ARG A 36 45.48 -19.62 -32.37
CA ARG A 36 46.42 -20.75 -32.25
C ARG A 36 46.37 -21.79 -33.38
N ARG A 37 45.23 -21.95 -34.05
CA ARG A 37 45.03 -22.90 -35.16
C ARG A 37 45.56 -22.40 -36.51
N LEU A 38 45.85 -21.10 -36.62
CA LEU A 38 46.39 -20.45 -37.81
C LEU A 38 47.89 -20.12 -37.63
N VAL A 39 48.47 -20.50 -36.49
CA VAL A 39 49.90 -20.33 -36.21
C VAL A 39 50.65 -21.41 -37.01
N GLY A 40 51.58 -21.00 -37.87
CA GLY A 40 52.36 -21.89 -38.74
C GLY A 40 51.69 -22.28 -40.06
N THR A 41 50.51 -21.73 -40.39
CA THR A 41 49.79 -22.02 -41.64
C THR A 41 49.93 -20.90 -42.69
N GLY A 42 50.83 -19.93 -42.48
CA GLY A 42 51.05 -18.82 -43.41
C GLY A 42 51.83 -19.30 -44.64
N THR A 43 51.37 -18.93 -45.83
CA THR A 43 51.97 -19.36 -47.11
C THR A 43 53.38 -18.81 -47.31
N ASP A 44 53.67 -17.62 -46.76
CA ASP A 44 54.89 -16.87 -47.07
C ASP A 44 55.80 -16.65 -45.83
N CYS A 45 55.39 -17.16 -44.66
CA CYS A 45 56.09 -16.97 -43.38
C CYS A 45 56.14 -18.28 -42.56
N PRO A 46 57.20 -19.10 -42.69
CA PRO A 46 57.32 -20.39 -42.02
C PRO A 46 57.40 -20.34 -40.48
N ALA A 47 57.59 -19.15 -39.89
CA ALA A 47 57.78 -18.93 -38.45
C ALA A 47 56.69 -18.02 -37.83
N LEU A 48 55.44 -18.09 -38.32
CA LEU A 48 54.35 -17.27 -37.80
C LEU A 48 54.14 -17.50 -36.30
N SER A 49 54.29 -16.45 -35.48
CA SER A 49 54.06 -16.50 -34.03
C SER A 49 52.62 -16.11 -33.67
N GLN A 50 52.19 -16.27 -32.40
CA GLN A 50 50.86 -15.80 -31.94
C GLN A 50 50.68 -14.28 -32.02
N ARG A 51 51.75 -13.52 -32.27
CA ARG A 51 51.76 -12.06 -32.42
C ARG A 51 52.44 -11.70 -33.74
N LEU A 52 52.12 -10.52 -34.27
CA LEU A 52 52.69 -10.02 -35.52
C LEU A 52 54.14 -9.54 -35.42
N GLY A 53 54.74 -9.57 -34.22
CA GLY A 53 56.02 -8.89 -33.94
C GLY A 53 55.82 -7.40 -33.59
N PRO A 54 56.87 -6.72 -33.11
CA PRO A 54 56.78 -5.29 -32.78
C PRO A 54 56.57 -4.47 -34.06
N ILE A 55 55.64 -3.52 -34.02
CA ILE A 55 55.35 -2.62 -35.13
C ILE A 55 56.14 -1.33 -34.92
N PHE A 56 57.07 -1.04 -35.83
CA PHE A 56 57.79 0.23 -35.80
C PHE A 56 56.84 1.35 -36.23
N ARG A 57 56.73 2.37 -35.39
CA ARG A 57 56.04 3.62 -35.72
C ARG A 57 56.98 4.74 -35.35
N ASP A 58 57.37 5.52 -36.33
CA ASP A 58 58.13 6.73 -36.05
C ASP A 58 57.29 7.67 -35.17
N ARG A 59 57.92 8.27 -34.17
CA ARG A 59 57.26 9.13 -33.17
C ARG A 59 57.74 10.56 -33.21
N GLU A 60 58.71 10.91 -34.06
CA GLU A 60 59.36 12.21 -34.01
C GLU A 60 59.29 12.97 -35.34
N GLU A 61 59.02 14.26 -35.21
CA GLU A 61 58.97 15.26 -36.27
C GLU A 61 60.35 15.39 -36.94
N LEU A 62 60.48 14.95 -38.19
CA LEU A 62 61.54 15.42 -39.08
C LEU A 62 61.21 16.86 -39.54
N ALA A 63 61.35 17.81 -38.62
CA ALA A 63 61.58 19.20 -38.99
C ALA A 63 63.08 19.36 -39.30
N ALA A 64 63.40 19.68 -40.56
CA ALA A 64 64.69 20.19 -41.04
C ALA A 64 65.84 19.20 -41.39
N GLY A 65 65.56 18.12 -42.13
CA GLY A 65 66.57 17.36 -42.87
C GLY A 65 66.11 17.01 -44.29
N HIS A 66 66.99 17.06 -45.30
CA HIS A 66 66.66 16.68 -46.69
C HIS A 66 66.78 15.17 -46.97
N ASP A 67 67.07 14.35 -45.97
CA ASP A 67 67.30 12.89 -46.11
C ASP A 67 66.66 12.09 -44.95
N LEU A 68 66.33 10.82 -45.20
CA LEU A 68 65.81 9.89 -44.19
C LEU A 68 66.88 9.65 -43.12
N SER A 69 66.52 9.70 -41.84
CA SER A 69 67.47 9.42 -40.77
C SER A 69 68.00 7.98 -40.87
N GLU A 70 69.26 7.75 -40.48
CA GLU A 70 69.84 6.40 -40.48
C GLU A 70 69.01 5.41 -39.66
N GLY A 71 68.36 5.87 -38.58
CA GLY A 71 67.46 5.08 -37.76
C GLY A 71 66.19 4.62 -38.50
N VAL A 72 65.54 5.51 -39.25
CA VAL A 72 64.35 5.15 -40.06
C VAL A 72 64.73 4.20 -41.19
N ARG A 73 65.84 4.46 -41.88
CA ARG A 73 66.35 3.57 -42.93
C ARG A 73 66.68 2.18 -42.39
N ALA A 74 67.31 2.11 -41.21
CA ALA A 74 67.62 0.83 -40.56
C ALA A 74 66.35 0.09 -40.09
N ALA A 75 65.32 0.81 -39.62
CA ALA A 75 64.02 0.22 -39.26
C ALA A 75 63.27 -0.31 -40.49
N LEU A 76 63.31 0.40 -41.63
CA LEU A 76 62.76 -0.06 -42.90
C LEU A 76 63.47 -1.34 -43.39
N ALA A 77 64.80 -1.39 -43.33
CA ALA A 77 65.58 -2.59 -43.66
C ALA A 77 65.21 -3.82 -42.79
N ARG A 78 64.83 -3.57 -41.53
CA ARG A 78 64.53 -4.62 -40.53
C ARG A 78 63.04 -4.95 -40.38
N SER A 79 62.18 -4.38 -41.23
CA SER A 79 60.73 -4.62 -41.18
C SER A 79 60.30 -5.71 -42.15
N ASP A 80 59.40 -6.59 -41.72
CA ASP A 80 58.89 -7.70 -42.53
C ASP A 80 57.72 -7.29 -43.46
N ALA A 81 57.15 -6.10 -43.25
CA ALA A 81 56.18 -5.47 -44.13
C ALA A 81 56.20 -3.94 -43.97
N LEU A 82 55.66 -3.21 -44.94
CA LEU A 82 55.36 -1.79 -44.82
C LEU A 82 53.85 -1.58 -44.83
N VAL A 83 53.29 -0.91 -43.83
CA VAL A 83 51.88 -0.51 -43.78
C VAL A 83 51.80 0.99 -44.01
N VAL A 84 51.12 1.41 -45.09
CA VAL A 84 50.98 2.83 -45.45
C VAL A 84 49.56 3.30 -45.14
N LEU A 85 49.42 4.29 -44.26
CA LEU A 85 48.14 4.97 -44.05
C LEU A 85 47.87 5.94 -45.19
N CYS A 86 46.90 5.59 -46.03
CA CYS A 86 46.53 6.33 -47.22
C CYS A 86 45.49 7.39 -46.87
N SER A 87 45.84 8.64 -47.19
CA SER A 87 45.03 9.84 -47.04
C SER A 87 45.49 10.86 -48.09
N PRO A 88 44.70 11.91 -48.40
CA PRO A 88 45.16 12.97 -49.30
C PRO A 88 46.45 13.64 -48.81
N ASP A 89 46.66 13.73 -47.50
CA ASP A 89 47.90 14.28 -46.92
C ASP A 89 49.07 13.31 -47.01
N ALA A 90 48.82 12.00 -46.96
CA ALA A 90 49.86 10.99 -47.17
C ALA A 90 50.25 10.91 -48.65
N ALA A 91 49.29 11.04 -49.56
CA ALA A 91 49.53 11.09 -51.00
C ALA A 91 50.40 12.30 -51.40
N ALA A 92 50.17 13.46 -50.77
CA ALA A 92 50.98 14.66 -50.98
C ALA A 92 52.31 14.67 -50.19
N SER A 93 52.57 13.65 -49.37
CA SER A 93 53.76 13.62 -48.50
C SER A 93 54.97 13.01 -49.22
N VAL A 94 55.96 13.85 -49.51
CA VAL A 94 57.26 13.44 -50.06
C VAL A 94 57.93 12.38 -49.17
N TRP A 95 57.78 12.49 -47.86
CA TRP A 95 58.36 11.55 -46.90
C TRP A 95 57.75 10.16 -46.99
N VAL A 96 56.41 10.06 -47.08
CA VAL A 96 55.71 8.77 -47.25
C VAL A 96 56.14 8.12 -48.57
N GLY A 97 56.23 8.90 -49.66
CA GLY A 97 56.73 8.42 -50.94
C GLY A 97 58.15 7.87 -50.88
N ARG A 98 59.06 8.58 -50.19
CA ARG A 98 60.45 8.14 -49.98
C ARG A 98 60.55 6.89 -49.13
N GLU A 99 59.77 6.76 -48.06
CA GLU A 99 59.74 5.55 -47.23
C GLU A 99 59.29 4.32 -48.03
N ILE A 100 58.30 4.48 -48.92
CA ILE A 100 57.85 3.41 -49.82
C ILE A 100 58.97 3.00 -50.78
N ALA A 101 59.62 3.97 -51.42
CA ALA A 101 60.72 3.71 -52.36
C ALA A 101 61.88 2.98 -51.67
N VAL A 102 62.35 3.51 -50.53
CA VAL A 102 63.44 2.91 -49.76
C VAL A 102 63.08 1.53 -49.23
N PHE A 103 61.83 1.29 -48.81
CA PHE A 103 61.42 -0.04 -48.39
C PHE A 103 61.49 -1.06 -49.52
N ARG A 104 61.02 -0.69 -50.72
CA ARG A 104 61.06 -1.56 -51.91
C ARG A 104 62.49 -1.88 -52.33
N ASP A 105 63.39 -0.89 -52.27
CA ASP A 105 64.81 -1.06 -52.59
C ASP A 105 65.52 -1.99 -51.59
N LEU A 106 65.25 -1.82 -50.29
CA LEU A 106 65.90 -2.58 -49.23
C LEU A 106 65.32 -3.98 -49.04
N ASN A 107 64.04 -4.17 -49.37
CA ASN A 107 63.32 -5.42 -49.15
C ASN A 107 62.53 -5.84 -50.42
N PRO A 108 63.23 -6.17 -51.53
CA PRO A 108 62.55 -6.61 -52.74
C PRO A 108 61.73 -7.88 -52.45
N GLY A 109 60.42 -7.83 -52.74
CA GLY A 109 59.49 -8.94 -52.54
C GLY A 109 58.74 -8.97 -51.21
N LYS A 110 58.98 -8.04 -50.27
CA LYS A 110 58.18 -7.93 -49.04
C LYS A 110 56.89 -7.13 -49.26
N PRO A 111 55.79 -7.42 -48.55
CA PRO A 111 54.50 -6.80 -48.80
C PRO A 111 54.46 -5.32 -48.36
N VAL A 112 53.88 -4.48 -49.24
CA VAL A 112 53.48 -3.10 -48.93
C VAL A 112 51.95 -3.06 -48.88
N LEU A 113 51.39 -2.86 -47.69
CA LEU A 113 49.95 -2.91 -47.42
C LEU A 113 49.40 -1.50 -47.28
N ALA A 114 48.44 -1.16 -48.14
CA ALA A 114 47.76 0.12 -48.09
C ALA A 114 46.55 0.08 -47.13
N ALA A 115 46.37 1.13 -46.34
CA ALA A 115 45.26 1.27 -45.39
C ALA A 115 44.61 2.64 -45.54
N ILE A 116 43.42 2.71 -46.14
CA ILE A 116 42.71 3.98 -46.36
C ILE A 116 42.13 4.44 -45.03
N VAL A 117 42.52 5.62 -44.58
CA VAL A 117 42.02 6.22 -43.32
C VAL A 117 41.12 7.43 -43.57
N ARG A 118 41.28 8.10 -44.71
CA ARG A 118 40.53 9.31 -45.10
C ARG A 118 40.70 9.57 -46.60
N GLY A 119 39.73 10.26 -47.22
CA GLY A 119 39.80 10.67 -48.62
C GLY A 119 39.28 9.62 -49.61
N ASP A 120 39.11 10.04 -50.86
CA ASP A 120 38.65 9.16 -51.94
C ASP A 120 39.76 8.16 -52.34
N PRO A 121 39.45 6.86 -52.53
CA PRO A 121 40.41 5.89 -53.07
C PRO A 121 41.14 6.35 -54.34
N ALA A 122 40.50 7.18 -55.17
CA ALA A 122 41.14 7.75 -56.36
C ALA A 122 42.30 8.70 -56.04
N ASP A 123 42.30 9.34 -54.86
CA ASP A 123 43.20 10.45 -54.53
C ASP A 123 44.06 10.21 -53.27
N CYS A 124 43.76 9.17 -52.48
CA CYS A 124 44.42 8.95 -51.19
C CYS A 124 45.70 8.10 -51.25
N PHE A 125 46.00 7.45 -52.38
CA PHE A 125 47.22 6.65 -52.54
C PHE A 125 48.41 7.51 -52.99
N PRO A 126 49.57 7.45 -52.30
CA PRO A 126 50.83 7.97 -52.82
C PRO A 126 51.15 7.39 -54.20
N GLU A 127 51.77 8.21 -55.06
CA GLU A 127 52.14 7.85 -56.44
C GLU A 127 52.94 6.55 -56.50
N MET A 128 53.90 6.38 -55.58
CA MET A 128 54.73 5.19 -55.49
C MET A 128 53.91 3.90 -55.24
N LEU A 129 52.72 3.95 -54.64
CA LEU A 129 51.87 2.76 -54.51
C LEU A 129 51.15 2.40 -55.81
N ARG A 130 50.93 3.37 -56.71
CA ARG A 130 50.21 3.20 -57.99
C ARG A 130 51.10 2.68 -59.12
N GLU A 131 52.40 2.59 -58.87
CA GLU A 131 53.39 2.06 -59.82
C GLU A 131 53.83 0.65 -59.40
N GLY A 132 53.66 -0.32 -60.31
CA GLY A 132 54.19 -1.68 -60.19
C GLY A 132 55.71 -1.72 -60.38
N ALA A 133 56.34 -2.84 -60.01
CA ALA A 133 57.81 -3.02 -60.11
C ALA A 133 58.37 -2.80 -61.53
N ASP A 134 57.53 -2.95 -62.56
CA ASP A 134 57.87 -2.80 -63.98
C ASP A 134 57.41 -1.45 -64.57
N GLY A 135 56.99 -0.48 -63.73
CA GLY A 135 56.49 0.83 -64.17
C GLY A 135 55.04 0.83 -64.71
N ALA A 136 54.33 -0.30 -64.63
CA ALA A 136 52.93 -0.40 -65.01
C ALA A 136 52.00 0.20 -63.92
N ALA A 137 50.89 0.83 -64.34
CA ALA A 137 49.87 1.30 -63.42
C ALA A 137 49.23 0.12 -62.67
N LEU A 138 49.31 0.15 -61.34
CA LEU A 138 48.78 -0.85 -60.42
C LEU A 138 47.68 -0.22 -59.56
N GLU A 139 46.54 -0.87 -59.46
CA GLU A 139 45.52 -0.51 -58.46
C GLU A 139 45.86 -1.17 -57.12
N PRO A 140 46.23 -0.43 -56.06
CA PRO A 140 46.67 -1.03 -54.81
C PRO A 140 45.49 -1.67 -54.07
N LEU A 141 45.60 -2.95 -53.73
CA LEU A 141 44.66 -3.58 -52.81
C LEU A 141 44.81 -2.96 -51.41
N ALA A 142 43.80 -2.21 -50.98
CA ALA A 142 43.83 -1.49 -49.72
C ALA A 142 42.76 -1.96 -48.73
N ALA A 143 43.10 -1.93 -47.44
CA ALA A 143 42.14 -2.09 -46.37
C ALA A 143 41.47 -0.75 -46.07
N ASP A 144 40.15 -0.64 -46.30
CA ASP A 144 39.45 0.62 -46.09
C ASP A 144 38.92 0.74 -44.66
N LEU A 145 39.61 1.53 -43.83
CA LEU A 145 39.28 1.69 -42.41
C LEU A 145 38.13 2.69 -42.16
N ARG A 146 37.62 3.33 -43.21
CA ARG A 146 36.55 4.33 -43.12
C ARG A 146 35.18 3.67 -42.94
N PRO A 147 34.21 4.33 -42.29
CA PRO A 147 32.86 3.78 -42.09
C PRO A 147 32.13 3.39 -43.38
N GLU A 148 32.37 4.11 -44.48
CA GLU A 148 31.78 3.90 -45.81
C GLU A 148 32.43 2.75 -46.60
N GLY A 149 33.61 2.28 -46.18
CA GLY A 149 34.33 1.15 -46.77
C GLY A 149 34.17 -0.14 -45.95
N ASP A 150 35.29 -0.79 -45.59
CA ASP A 150 35.27 -2.00 -44.75
C ASP A 150 34.99 -1.68 -43.27
N GLY A 151 35.19 -0.43 -42.85
CA GLY A 151 35.18 -0.02 -41.46
C GLY A 151 36.40 -0.52 -40.70
N ARG A 152 36.69 0.15 -39.58
CA ARG A 152 37.87 -0.10 -38.73
C ARG A 152 38.09 -1.57 -38.34
N ARG A 153 37.04 -2.38 -38.22
CA ARG A 153 37.16 -3.78 -37.76
C ARG A 153 37.56 -4.73 -38.88
N LEU A 154 36.85 -4.71 -40.01
CA LEU A 154 37.17 -5.60 -41.14
C LEU A 154 38.46 -5.14 -41.83
N GLY A 155 38.68 -3.83 -41.97
CA GLY A 155 39.95 -3.30 -42.47
C GLY A 155 41.15 -3.68 -41.59
N LEU A 156 41.00 -3.70 -40.26
CA LEU A 156 42.05 -4.24 -39.38
C LEU A 156 42.31 -5.73 -39.65
N LEU A 157 41.27 -6.56 -39.84
CA LEU A 157 41.45 -7.98 -40.15
C LEU A 157 42.11 -8.20 -41.51
N LYS A 158 41.82 -7.35 -42.52
CA LYS A 158 42.51 -7.34 -43.81
C LYS A 158 44.01 -7.03 -43.68
N LEU A 159 44.37 -6.04 -42.86
CA LEU A 159 45.77 -5.72 -42.59
C LEU A 159 46.47 -6.85 -41.83
N VAL A 160 45.83 -7.43 -40.81
CA VAL A 160 46.37 -8.58 -40.09
C VAL A 160 46.55 -9.79 -41.01
N ALA A 161 45.59 -10.05 -41.91
CA ALA A 161 45.66 -11.11 -42.92
C ALA A 161 46.89 -10.91 -43.83
N GLY A 162 47.09 -9.70 -44.35
CA GLY A 162 48.24 -9.35 -45.19
C GLY A 162 49.57 -9.42 -44.44
N LEU A 163 49.63 -8.96 -43.19
CA LEU A 163 50.85 -9.01 -42.36
C LEU A 163 51.23 -10.43 -41.94
N ALA A 164 50.23 -11.30 -41.74
CA ALA A 164 50.43 -12.66 -41.29
C ALA A 164 50.50 -13.69 -42.45
N GLY A 165 50.19 -13.29 -43.68
CA GLY A 165 50.07 -14.21 -44.81
C GLY A 165 48.98 -15.28 -44.61
N ILE A 166 47.85 -14.93 -43.97
CA ILE A 166 46.72 -15.84 -43.72
C ILE A 166 45.47 -15.36 -44.46
N GLY A 167 44.66 -16.27 -44.99
CA GLY A 167 43.37 -15.95 -45.61
C GLY A 167 42.41 -15.19 -44.68
N LEU A 168 41.83 -14.10 -45.18
CA LEU A 168 40.91 -13.21 -44.45
C LEU A 168 39.70 -13.95 -43.88
N ASP A 169 39.15 -14.91 -44.64
CA ASP A 169 37.94 -15.65 -44.27
C ASP A 169 38.09 -16.40 -42.94
N ALA A 170 39.27 -16.98 -42.68
CA ALA A 170 39.55 -17.69 -41.44
C ALA A 170 39.55 -16.76 -40.20
N LEU A 171 39.99 -15.51 -40.37
CA LEU A 171 39.98 -14.49 -39.32
C LEU A 171 38.57 -13.94 -39.08
N VAL A 172 37.82 -13.66 -40.16
CA VAL A 172 36.46 -13.11 -40.10
C VAL A 172 35.48 -14.10 -39.48
N GLN A 173 35.46 -15.36 -39.95
CA GLN A 173 34.55 -16.40 -39.45
C GLN A 173 34.70 -16.60 -37.94
N ARG A 174 35.93 -16.58 -37.42
CA ARG A 174 36.20 -16.81 -36.00
C ARG A 174 35.82 -15.62 -35.12
N ASP A 175 36.06 -14.39 -35.59
CA ASP A 175 35.67 -13.19 -34.83
C ASP A 175 34.14 -13.05 -34.78
N ALA A 176 33.45 -13.42 -35.86
CA ALA A 176 31.99 -13.55 -35.88
C ALA A 176 31.50 -14.63 -34.89
N GLN A 177 32.10 -15.82 -34.89
CA GLN A 177 31.75 -16.89 -33.94
C GLN A 177 31.94 -16.49 -32.47
N ARG A 178 33.03 -15.78 -32.13
CA ARG A 178 33.25 -15.26 -30.77
C ARG A 178 32.16 -14.27 -30.36
N ARG A 179 31.76 -13.39 -31.29
CA ARG A 179 30.70 -12.41 -31.04
C ARG A 179 29.35 -13.09 -30.80
N ILE A 180 28.97 -14.02 -31.67
CA ILE A 180 27.72 -14.78 -31.54
C ILE A 180 27.68 -15.50 -30.19
N ARG A 181 28.75 -16.22 -29.82
CA ARG A 181 28.82 -16.90 -28.51
C ARG A 181 28.70 -15.95 -27.32
N ARG A 182 29.34 -14.78 -27.38
CA ARG A 182 29.23 -13.76 -26.30
C ARG A 182 27.82 -13.19 -26.20
N VAL A 183 27.20 -12.84 -27.33
CA VAL A 183 25.83 -12.32 -27.36
C VAL A 183 24.87 -13.39 -26.83
N MET A 184 24.99 -14.64 -27.29
CA MET A 184 24.17 -15.76 -26.80
C MET A 184 24.30 -15.99 -25.28
N ALA A 185 25.53 -15.92 -24.74
CA ALA A 185 25.75 -16.06 -23.30
C ALA A 185 25.08 -14.93 -22.51
N VAL A 186 25.19 -13.69 -22.98
CA VAL A 186 24.55 -12.52 -22.35
C VAL A 186 23.02 -12.62 -22.44
N THR A 187 22.47 -13.02 -23.59
CA THR A 187 21.01 -13.18 -23.75
C THR A 187 20.47 -14.31 -22.87
N LEU A 188 21.20 -15.41 -22.74
CA LEU A 188 20.81 -16.51 -21.86
C LEU A 188 20.85 -16.08 -20.39
N ALA A 189 21.91 -15.39 -19.96
CA ALA A 189 22.01 -14.86 -18.61
C ALA A 189 20.89 -13.86 -18.29
N ALA A 190 20.57 -12.97 -19.23
CA ALA A 190 19.44 -12.03 -19.09
C ALA A 190 18.10 -12.76 -19.00
N ALA A 191 17.87 -13.79 -19.82
CA ALA A 191 16.65 -14.60 -19.76
C ALA A 191 16.52 -15.31 -18.40
N VAL A 192 17.60 -15.90 -17.89
CA VAL A 192 17.62 -16.54 -16.56
C VAL A 192 17.32 -15.52 -15.47
N ALA A 193 17.89 -14.31 -15.54
CA ALA A 193 17.62 -13.25 -14.56
C ALA A 193 16.13 -12.82 -14.58
N VAL A 194 15.52 -12.69 -15.76
CA VAL A 194 14.08 -12.37 -15.90
C VAL A 194 13.22 -13.48 -15.30
N VAL A 195 13.55 -14.75 -15.57
CA VAL A 195 12.83 -15.90 -14.99
C VAL A 195 12.97 -15.91 -13.46
N ALA A 196 14.18 -15.70 -12.93
CA ALA A 196 14.40 -15.63 -11.49
C ALA A 196 13.62 -14.48 -10.83
N MET A 197 13.61 -13.30 -11.45
CA MET A 197 12.81 -12.15 -11.02
C MET A 197 11.31 -12.47 -11.03
N ALA A 198 10.81 -13.14 -12.07
CA ALA A 198 9.42 -13.56 -12.16
C ALA A 198 9.05 -14.54 -11.03
N VAL A 199 9.90 -15.54 -10.77
CA VAL A 199 9.70 -16.50 -9.66
C VAL A 199 9.70 -15.81 -8.31
N LEU A 200 10.66 -14.91 -8.04
CA LEU A 200 10.71 -14.13 -6.79
C LEU A 200 9.48 -13.23 -6.64
N THR A 201 9.00 -12.64 -7.73
CA THR A 201 7.78 -11.81 -7.71
C THR A 201 6.55 -12.65 -7.41
N ILE A 202 6.41 -13.82 -8.04
CA ILE A 202 5.31 -14.76 -7.76
C ILE A 202 5.36 -15.22 -6.31
N PHE A 203 6.54 -15.56 -5.79
CA PHE A 203 6.72 -15.94 -4.38
C PHE A 203 6.36 -14.80 -3.42
N ALA A 204 6.78 -13.57 -3.70
CA ALA A 204 6.43 -12.41 -2.88
C ALA A 204 4.93 -12.13 -2.87
N LEU A 205 4.26 -12.25 -4.02
CA LEU A 205 2.82 -12.08 -4.14
C LEU A 205 2.04 -13.21 -3.46
N SER A 206 2.49 -14.46 -3.58
CA SER A 206 1.85 -15.60 -2.94
C SER A 206 2.00 -15.55 -1.42
N ALA A 207 3.18 -15.19 -0.91
CA ALA A 207 3.42 -14.98 0.51
C ALA A 207 2.53 -13.88 1.10
N ARG A 208 2.35 -12.78 0.36
CA ARG A 208 1.43 -11.69 0.77
C ARG A 208 -0.03 -12.14 0.76
N ALA A 209 -0.46 -12.84 -0.28
CA ALA A 209 -1.82 -13.36 -0.37
C ALA A 209 -2.15 -14.36 0.74
N GLU A 210 -1.17 -15.18 1.14
CA GLU A 210 -1.31 -16.12 2.25
C GLU A 210 -1.43 -15.41 3.60
N ALA A 211 -0.60 -14.39 3.85
CA ALA A 211 -0.71 -13.56 5.04
C ALA A 211 -2.07 -12.85 5.13
N ASP A 212 -2.58 -12.33 4.00
CA ASP A 212 -3.91 -11.71 3.95
C ASP A 212 -5.05 -12.71 4.20
N ARG A 213 -4.91 -13.97 3.73
CA ARG A 213 -5.88 -15.05 4.01
C ARG A 213 -5.92 -15.40 5.49
N GLN A 214 -4.78 -15.72 6.09
CA GLN A 214 -4.68 -16.06 7.51
C GLN A 214 -5.24 -14.96 8.41
N ARG A 215 -4.99 -13.70 8.05
CA ARG A 215 -5.56 -12.55 8.75
C ARG A 215 -7.07 -12.48 8.60
N LYS A 216 -7.62 -12.62 7.39
CA LYS A 216 -9.07 -12.61 7.17
C LYS A 216 -9.77 -13.72 7.94
N GLU A 217 -9.16 -14.90 8.03
CA GLU A 217 -9.67 -16.01 8.85
C GLU A 217 -9.67 -15.65 10.33
N ALA A 218 -8.55 -15.14 10.86
CA ALA A 218 -8.46 -14.69 12.25
C ALA A 218 -9.45 -13.56 12.58
N GLU A 219 -9.58 -12.58 11.68
CA GLU A 219 -10.54 -11.49 11.80
C GLU A 219 -11.99 -11.97 11.68
N GLY A 220 -12.26 -12.97 10.85
CA GLY A 220 -13.56 -13.61 10.73
C GLY A 220 -13.97 -14.32 12.03
N LEU A 221 -13.02 -14.99 12.70
CA LEU A 221 -13.25 -15.57 14.03
C LEU A 221 -13.54 -14.49 15.07
N VAL A 222 -12.81 -13.36 15.02
CA VAL A 222 -13.07 -12.20 15.88
C VAL A 222 -14.45 -11.61 15.61
N GLU A 223 -14.85 -11.48 14.35
CA GLU A 223 -16.17 -10.97 13.98
C GLU A 223 -17.27 -11.89 14.53
N PHE A 224 -17.19 -13.19 14.28
CA PHE A 224 -18.12 -14.19 14.82
C PHE A 224 -18.22 -14.13 16.35
N MET A 225 -17.10 -13.92 17.04
CA MET A 225 -17.07 -13.76 18.50
C MET A 225 -17.80 -12.49 18.97
N LEU A 226 -17.75 -11.41 18.19
CA LEU A 226 -18.32 -10.10 18.56
C LEU A 226 -19.79 -9.94 18.22
N THR A 227 -20.27 -10.60 17.17
CA THR A 227 -21.67 -10.54 16.73
C THR A 227 -22.41 -11.79 17.18
N ASP A 228 -22.26 -12.90 16.45
CA ASP A 228 -23.07 -14.11 16.61
C ASP A 228 -22.98 -14.72 18.01
N LEU A 229 -21.76 -14.91 18.51
CA LEU A 229 -21.54 -15.49 19.83
C LEU A 229 -22.00 -14.53 20.93
N ARG A 230 -21.75 -13.22 20.77
CA ARG A 230 -22.17 -12.21 21.74
C ARG A 230 -23.68 -12.17 21.87
N ASP A 231 -24.41 -12.19 20.76
CA ASP A 231 -25.87 -12.16 20.76
C ASP A 231 -26.48 -13.41 21.40
N ARG A 232 -25.92 -14.59 21.11
CA ARG A 232 -26.33 -15.84 21.77
C ARG A 232 -26.08 -15.81 23.27
N LEU A 233 -24.89 -15.36 23.70
CA LEU A 233 -24.51 -15.30 25.10
C LEU A 233 -25.29 -14.23 25.88
N LYS A 234 -25.58 -13.07 25.27
CA LYS A 234 -26.50 -12.06 25.84
C LYS A 234 -27.91 -12.66 26.01
N GLY A 235 -28.38 -13.48 25.06
CA GLY A 235 -29.67 -14.15 25.13
C GLY A 235 -29.83 -15.11 26.32
N VAL A 236 -28.75 -15.79 26.72
CA VAL A 236 -28.76 -16.77 27.84
C VAL A 236 -28.18 -16.23 29.15
N GLY A 237 -27.83 -14.94 29.21
CA GLY A 237 -27.35 -14.28 30.44
C GLY A 237 -25.91 -14.63 30.86
N ARG A 238 -25.10 -15.25 29.99
CA ARG A 238 -23.71 -15.67 30.30
C ARG A 238 -22.70 -14.54 30.03
N LEU A 239 -22.84 -13.44 30.75
CA LEU A 239 -21.98 -12.25 30.63
C LEU A 239 -20.52 -12.50 31.05
N ASP A 240 -20.28 -13.48 31.92
CA ASP A 240 -18.95 -13.94 32.33
C ASP A 240 -18.12 -14.41 31.14
N VAL A 241 -18.75 -15.17 30.23
CA VAL A 241 -18.10 -15.73 29.04
C VAL A 241 -17.79 -14.64 28.02
N LEU A 242 -18.65 -13.62 27.89
CA LEU A 242 -18.44 -12.48 26.99
C LEU A 242 -17.13 -11.73 27.28
N THR A 243 -16.83 -11.51 28.56
CA THR A 243 -15.60 -10.81 28.96
C THR A 243 -14.35 -11.60 28.59
N ALA A 244 -14.37 -12.92 28.75
CA ALA A 244 -13.23 -13.77 28.39
C ALA A 244 -12.98 -13.75 26.86
N VAL A 245 -14.05 -13.85 26.08
CA VAL A 245 -14.01 -13.79 24.61
C VAL A 245 -13.47 -12.44 24.13
N ASN A 246 -13.98 -11.33 24.66
CA ASN A 246 -13.52 -9.99 24.31
C ASN A 246 -12.04 -9.77 24.66
N ARG A 247 -11.58 -10.23 25.84
CA ARG A 247 -10.16 -10.16 26.21
C ARG A 247 -9.27 -10.97 25.28
N ARG A 248 -9.72 -12.16 24.87
CA ARG A 248 -8.99 -13.00 23.91
C ARG A 248 -8.89 -12.32 22.54
N ALA A 249 -10.00 -11.75 22.07
CA ALA A 249 -10.06 -11.00 20.82
C ALA A 249 -9.17 -9.76 20.85
N LEU A 250 -9.18 -8.99 21.94
CA LEU A 250 -8.32 -7.82 22.09
C LEU A 250 -6.84 -8.21 22.18
N GLY A 251 -6.53 -9.37 22.76
CA GLY A 251 -5.18 -9.93 22.84
C GLY A 251 -4.52 -10.12 21.48
N TYR A 252 -5.29 -10.47 20.44
CA TYR A 252 -4.80 -10.58 19.06
C TYR A 252 -4.25 -9.24 18.53
N TYR A 253 -4.90 -8.13 18.86
CA TYR A 253 -4.48 -6.80 18.40
C TYR A 253 -3.40 -6.17 19.28
N ARG A 254 -3.30 -6.52 20.57
CA ARG A 254 -2.26 -5.98 21.48
C ARG A 254 -0.84 -6.40 21.11
N GLN A 255 -0.69 -7.52 20.40
CA GLN A 255 0.61 -8.04 20.00
C GLN A 255 1.13 -7.40 18.70
N GLN A 256 0.36 -6.50 18.08
CA GLN A 256 0.65 -5.90 16.79
C GLN A 256 0.95 -4.41 16.94
N ASP A 257 1.79 -3.88 16.04
CA ASP A 257 2.02 -2.43 15.96
C ASP A 257 0.78 -1.74 15.37
N LEU A 258 0.11 -0.94 16.21
CA LEU A 258 -1.10 -0.21 15.84
C LEU A 258 -0.86 0.76 14.67
N ALA A 259 0.37 1.29 14.50
CA ALA A 259 0.70 2.21 13.43
C ALA A 259 0.69 1.54 12.04
N VAL A 260 0.83 0.21 11.99
CA VAL A 260 0.91 -0.57 10.76
C VAL A 260 -0.42 -1.30 10.46
N LEU A 261 -1.37 -1.26 11.39
CA LEU A 261 -2.68 -1.87 11.20
C LEU A 261 -3.48 -1.18 10.08
N ARG A 262 -4.26 -1.97 9.35
CA ARG A 262 -5.21 -1.44 8.36
C ARG A 262 -6.42 -0.85 9.10
N ALA A 263 -7.09 0.10 8.45
CA ALA A 263 -8.30 0.74 8.95
C ALA A 263 -9.34 -0.28 9.48
N ASP A 264 -9.72 -1.28 8.68
CA ASP A 264 -10.74 -2.28 9.05
C ASP A 264 -10.41 -3.05 10.35
N SER A 265 -9.13 -3.29 10.63
CA SER A 265 -8.69 -3.96 11.86
C SER A 265 -8.73 -3.03 13.06
N LEU A 266 -8.38 -1.76 12.86
CA LEU A 266 -8.53 -0.72 13.88
C LEU A 266 -10.01 -0.51 14.22
N GLU A 267 -10.91 -0.58 13.24
CA GLU A 267 -12.36 -0.50 13.44
C GLU A 267 -12.88 -1.70 14.24
N ARG A 268 -12.49 -2.93 13.87
CA ARG A 268 -12.82 -4.14 14.65
C ARG A 268 -12.33 -4.04 16.08
N ARG A 269 -11.10 -3.56 16.27
CA ARG A 269 -10.52 -3.33 17.59
C ARG A 269 -11.34 -2.32 18.41
N ALA A 270 -11.72 -1.19 17.80
CA ALA A 270 -12.57 -0.21 18.46
C ALA A 270 -13.92 -0.79 18.90
N ARG A 271 -14.54 -1.65 18.07
CA ARG A 271 -15.78 -2.37 18.44
C ARG A 271 -15.59 -3.31 19.63
N ILE A 272 -14.46 -4.01 19.72
CA ILE A 272 -14.14 -4.83 20.92
C ILE A 272 -14.04 -3.96 22.15
N LEU A 273 -13.37 -2.81 22.05
CA LEU A 273 -13.24 -1.86 23.16
C LEU A 273 -14.61 -1.31 23.60
N HIS A 274 -15.50 -0.96 22.65
CA HIS A 274 -16.88 -0.59 22.99
C HIS A 274 -17.62 -1.73 23.71
N ALA A 275 -17.50 -2.96 23.21
CA ALA A 275 -18.13 -4.13 23.83
C ALA A 275 -17.60 -4.40 25.25
N MET A 276 -16.31 -4.21 25.48
CA MET A 276 -15.70 -4.31 26.82
C MET A 276 -16.15 -3.18 27.74
N GLY A 277 -16.21 -1.95 27.23
CA GLY A 277 -16.70 -0.80 27.99
C GLY A 277 -18.17 -0.96 28.39
N GLU A 278 -19.03 -1.46 27.50
CA GLU A 278 -20.44 -1.78 27.82
C GLU A 278 -20.53 -2.83 28.93
N ASP A 279 -19.66 -3.84 28.90
CA ASP A 279 -19.64 -4.89 29.93
C ASP A 279 -19.17 -4.35 31.30
N ASP A 280 -18.21 -3.43 31.31
CA ASP A 280 -17.68 -2.77 32.52
C ASP A 280 -18.68 -1.73 33.08
N GLU A 281 -19.34 -0.94 32.23
CA GLU A 281 -20.41 0.01 32.59
C GLU A 281 -21.57 -0.72 33.30
N ARG A 282 -22.03 -1.86 32.76
CA ARG A 282 -23.09 -2.67 33.38
C ARG A 282 -22.72 -3.22 34.76
N ARG A 283 -21.41 -3.38 35.04
CA ARG A 283 -20.90 -3.78 36.36
C ARG A 283 -20.72 -2.59 37.31
N GLY A 284 -20.90 -1.37 36.82
CA GLY A 284 -20.64 -0.13 37.55
C GLY A 284 -19.16 0.26 37.61
N ASP A 285 -18.27 -0.40 36.85
CA ASP A 285 -16.84 -0.05 36.78
C ASP A 285 -16.63 1.04 35.72
N PHE A 286 -17.13 2.24 36.04
CA PHE A 286 -17.17 3.37 35.11
C PHE A 286 -15.77 3.88 34.70
N ASP A 287 -14.77 3.73 35.57
CA ASP A 287 -13.41 4.16 35.24
C ASP A 287 -12.76 3.23 34.20
N ARG A 288 -12.97 1.91 34.31
CA ARG A 288 -12.55 0.99 33.25
C ARG A 288 -13.32 1.20 31.96
N ALA A 289 -14.64 1.39 32.05
CA ALA A 289 -15.48 1.64 30.89
C ALA A 289 -14.98 2.86 30.10
N LEU A 290 -14.77 4.00 30.78
CA LEU A 290 -14.22 5.21 30.17
C LEU A 290 -12.86 4.96 29.51
N ALA A 291 -11.95 4.23 30.16
CA ALA A 291 -10.65 3.94 29.57
C ALA A 291 -10.77 3.16 28.25
N GLN A 292 -11.68 2.17 28.17
CA GLN A 292 -11.94 1.44 26.92
C GLN A 292 -12.56 2.36 25.85
N PHE A 293 -13.55 3.17 26.23
CA PHE A 293 -14.26 4.06 25.30
C PHE A 293 -13.37 5.19 24.77
N ASP A 294 -12.51 5.77 25.60
CA ASP A 294 -11.53 6.79 25.20
C ASP A 294 -10.50 6.23 24.21
N GLU A 295 -10.06 4.99 24.42
CA GLU A 295 -9.17 4.31 23.48
C GLU A 295 -9.85 4.01 22.14
N ALA A 296 -11.10 3.56 22.19
CA ALA A 296 -11.91 3.37 20.99
C ALA A 296 -12.10 4.71 20.25
N SER A 297 -12.44 5.77 20.97
CA SER A 297 -12.68 7.12 20.43
C SER A 297 -11.45 7.70 19.76
N ARG A 298 -10.25 7.56 20.35
CA ARG A 298 -9.00 7.98 19.70
C ARG A 298 -8.79 7.28 18.35
N THR A 299 -9.13 5.99 18.30
CA THR A 299 -8.99 5.18 17.07
C THR A 299 -10.00 5.59 16.02
N THR A 300 -11.28 5.67 16.38
CA THR A 300 -12.37 6.02 15.45
C THR A 300 -12.27 7.47 14.97
N ALA A 301 -11.84 8.41 15.83
CA ALA A 301 -11.60 9.79 15.45
C ALA A 301 -10.45 9.91 14.43
N ALA A 302 -9.35 9.18 14.63
CA ALA A 302 -8.22 9.17 13.68
C ALA A 302 -8.64 8.59 12.32
N LEU A 303 -9.44 7.52 12.30
CA LEU A 303 -9.95 6.94 11.06
C LEU A 303 -10.94 7.87 10.35
N LEU A 304 -11.82 8.53 11.10
CA LEU A 304 -12.74 9.53 10.57
C LEU A 304 -11.99 10.73 9.96
N ALA A 305 -10.88 11.16 10.57
CA ALA A 305 -10.07 12.25 10.01
C ALA A 305 -9.47 11.89 8.62
N ILE A 306 -9.20 10.61 8.36
CA ILE A 306 -8.67 10.12 7.08
C ILE A 306 -9.76 10.06 5.99
N ALA A 307 -10.99 9.66 6.36
CA ALA A 307 -12.14 9.66 5.45
C ALA A 307 -13.34 10.33 6.12
N PRO A 308 -13.41 11.67 6.09
CA PRO A 308 -14.41 12.44 6.84
C PRO A 308 -15.85 12.14 6.46
N ASP A 309 -16.11 11.78 5.20
CA ASP A 309 -17.45 11.57 4.66
C ASP A 309 -17.85 10.09 4.56
N ASP A 310 -17.03 9.18 5.11
CA ASP A 310 -17.38 7.76 5.19
C ASP A 310 -18.46 7.54 6.27
N PRO A 311 -19.67 7.04 5.89
CA PRO A 311 -20.76 6.89 6.84
C PRO A 311 -20.45 5.89 7.96
N GLN A 312 -19.69 4.84 7.68
CA GLN A 312 -19.33 3.84 8.70
C GLN A 312 -18.38 4.43 9.73
N ARG A 313 -17.46 5.30 9.30
CA ARG A 313 -16.54 5.98 10.23
C ARG A 313 -17.22 7.07 11.03
N ILE A 314 -18.16 7.80 10.43
CA ILE A 314 -19.00 8.75 11.16
C ILE A 314 -19.78 7.99 12.24
N PHE A 315 -20.43 6.88 11.88
CA PHE A 315 -21.16 6.04 12.82
C PHE A 315 -20.27 5.50 13.95
N ALA A 316 -19.08 4.97 13.63
CA ALA A 316 -18.16 4.44 14.64
C ALA A 316 -17.68 5.51 15.64
N GLN A 317 -17.41 6.74 15.17
CA GLN A 317 -17.12 7.85 16.08
C GLN A 317 -18.37 8.24 16.89
N ALA A 318 -19.55 8.25 16.28
CA ALA A 318 -20.81 8.57 16.95
C ALA A 318 -21.06 7.63 18.14
N GLN A 319 -20.86 6.32 17.93
CA GLN A 319 -20.94 5.32 18.99
C GLN A 319 -19.94 5.59 20.12
N SER A 320 -18.72 6.02 19.79
CA SER A 320 -17.69 6.36 20.80
C SER A 320 -18.10 7.56 21.66
N GLU A 321 -18.60 8.64 21.03
CA GLU A 321 -19.09 9.82 21.75
C GLU A 321 -20.32 9.49 22.61
N PHE A 322 -21.22 8.63 22.11
CA PHE A 322 -22.37 8.14 22.86
C PHE A 322 -21.96 7.43 24.15
N TRP A 323 -21.07 6.44 24.06
CA TRP A 323 -20.68 5.64 25.22
C TRP A 323 -19.94 6.44 26.29
N ILE A 324 -19.03 7.35 25.89
CA ILE A 324 -18.36 8.26 26.82
C ILE A 324 -19.39 9.15 27.54
N ALA A 325 -20.33 9.72 26.79
CA ALA A 325 -21.39 10.55 27.34
C ALA A 325 -22.36 9.78 28.25
N SER A 326 -22.63 8.50 27.94
CA SER A 326 -23.43 7.59 28.78
C SER A 326 -22.78 7.42 30.16
N VAL A 327 -21.48 7.15 30.21
CA VAL A 327 -20.79 7.01 31.50
C VAL A 327 -20.79 8.32 32.28
N ASP A 328 -20.56 9.46 31.64
CA ASP A 328 -20.68 10.75 32.31
C ASP A 328 -22.10 11.01 32.82
N TYR A 329 -23.13 10.57 32.10
CA TYR A 329 -24.53 10.67 32.52
C TYR A 329 -24.81 9.82 33.77
N GLU A 330 -24.38 8.56 33.77
CA GLU A 330 -24.54 7.63 34.90
C GLU A 330 -23.78 8.10 36.15
N ARG A 331 -22.63 8.76 35.97
CA ARG A 331 -21.87 9.40 37.06
C ARG A 331 -22.48 10.72 37.55
N GLY A 332 -23.54 11.22 36.92
CA GLY A 332 -24.17 12.50 37.25
C GLY A 332 -23.40 13.73 36.75
N ASN A 333 -22.38 13.56 35.89
CA ASN A 333 -21.62 14.65 35.27
C ASN A 333 -22.40 15.27 34.10
N LEU A 334 -23.60 15.81 34.36
CA LEU A 334 -24.56 16.23 33.33
C LEU A 334 -23.99 17.22 32.31
N VAL A 335 -23.09 18.11 32.72
CA VAL A 335 -22.42 19.07 31.84
C VAL A 335 -21.54 18.36 30.80
N ARG A 336 -20.75 17.37 31.24
CA ARG A 336 -19.88 16.60 30.34
C ARG A 336 -20.71 15.67 29.44
N ALA A 337 -21.69 14.98 30.04
CA ALA A 337 -22.63 14.13 29.32
C ALA A 337 -23.34 14.89 28.20
N LYS A 338 -23.90 16.08 28.50
CA LYS A 338 -24.54 16.93 27.49
C LYS A 338 -23.58 17.28 26.35
N LYS A 339 -22.34 17.66 26.65
CA LYS A 339 -21.33 18.00 25.62
C LYS A 339 -21.01 16.80 24.73
N GLY A 340 -20.93 15.59 25.28
CA GLY A 340 -20.71 14.38 24.50
C GLY A 340 -21.93 14.01 23.65
N PHE A 341 -23.14 14.07 24.21
CA PHE A 341 -24.38 13.84 23.46
C PHE A 341 -24.62 14.87 22.36
N ASP A 342 -24.22 16.14 22.55
CA ASP A 342 -24.26 17.14 21.49
C ASP A 342 -23.30 16.78 20.34
N ARG A 343 -22.10 16.24 20.63
CA ARG A 343 -21.19 15.73 19.59
C ARG A 343 -21.77 14.53 18.86
N TYR A 344 -22.37 13.60 19.61
CA TYR A 344 -23.07 12.46 19.03
C TYR A 344 -24.22 12.91 18.09
N ARG A 345 -25.03 13.89 18.50
CA ARG A 345 -26.10 14.46 17.67
C ARG A 345 -25.57 15.04 16.37
N VAL A 346 -24.48 15.81 16.41
CA VAL A 346 -23.86 16.37 15.19
C VAL A 346 -23.42 15.26 14.22
N LEU A 347 -22.88 14.15 14.73
CA LEU A 347 -22.49 13.01 13.90
C LEU A 347 -23.71 12.28 13.32
N ALA A 348 -24.78 12.10 14.10
CA ALA A 348 -26.04 11.53 13.61
C ALA A 348 -26.70 12.39 12.53
N GLU A 349 -26.69 13.72 12.69
CA GLU A 349 -27.17 14.67 11.67
C GLU A 349 -26.37 14.56 10.37
N ARG A 350 -25.04 14.36 10.46
CA ARG A 350 -24.18 14.11 9.29
C ARG A 350 -24.54 12.80 8.58
N LEU A 351 -24.81 11.72 9.31
CA LEU A 351 -25.29 10.47 8.73
C LEU A 351 -26.59 10.71 7.94
N ILE A 352 -27.58 11.37 8.55
CA ILE A 352 -28.84 11.69 7.88
C ILE A 352 -28.61 12.54 6.63
N ALA A 353 -27.68 13.49 6.66
CA ALA A 353 -27.37 14.31 5.49
C ALA A 353 -26.86 13.49 4.29
N ILE A 354 -26.16 12.37 4.56
CA ILE A 354 -25.66 11.45 3.53
C ILE A 354 -26.79 10.60 2.94
N ASP A 355 -27.64 10.00 3.78
CA ASP A 355 -28.79 9.17 3.34
C ASP A 355 -29.95 9.32 4.31
N ARG A 356 -30.91 10.14 3.90
CA ARG A 356 -32.13 10.43 4.66
C ARG A 356 -33.12 9.27 4.70
N ARG A 357 -32.90 8.22 3.91
CA ARG A 357 -33.79 7.04 3.81
C ARG A 357 -33.27 5.86 4.63
N ASN A 358 -32.01 5.89 5.08
CA ASN A 358 -31.45 4.81 5.87
C ASN A 358 -32.10 4.75 7.26
N PRO A 359 -32.85 3.66 7.59
CA PRO A 359 -33.51 3.55 8.88
C PRO A 359 -32.55 3.56 10.07
N ASP A 360 -31.33 3.03 9.92
CA ASP A 360 -30.37 2.98 11.02
C ASP A 360 -29.89 4.39 11.38
N TRP A 361 -29.67 5.26 10.40
CA TRP A 361 -29.25 6.64 10.66
C TRP A 361 -30.37 7.50 11.24
N LEU A 362 -31.61 7.22 10.87
CA LEU A 362 -32.78 7.81 11.53
C LEU A 362 -32.87 7.38 13.00
N LYS A 363 -32.54 6.12 13.33
CA LYS A 363 -32.47 5.65 14.72
C LYS A 363 -31.38 6.36 15.50
N GLU A 364 -30.20 6.57 14.92
CA GLU A 364 -29.11 7.31 15.58
C GLU A 364 -29.53 8.73 15.97
N ALA A 365 -30.26 9.45 15.11
CA ALA A 365 -30.82 10.75 15.49
C ALA A 365 -31.89 10.66 16.57
N GLY A 366 -32.73 9.62 16.53
CA GLY A 366 -33.70 9.33 17.59
C GLY A 366 -33.04 9.06 18.94
N TYR A 367 -31.94 8.32 18.96
CA TYR A 367 -31.15 8.07 20.17
C TYR A 367 -30.46 9.35 20.66
N ALA A 368 -29.86 10.14 19.77
CA ALA A 368 -29.19 11.38 20.12
C ALA A 368 -30.14 12.40 20.80
N GLU A 369 -31.30 12.66 20.19
CA GLU A 369 -32.35 13.51 20.78
C GLU A 369 -32.90 12.90 22.07
N GLY A 370 -33.01 11.57 22.11
CA GLY A 370 -33.44 10.83 23.30
C GLY A 370 -32.53 11.01 24.51
N ASN A 371 -31.22 11.11 24.28
CA ASN A 371 -30.23 11.37 25.33
C ASN A 371 -30.26 12.84 25.80
N LEU A 372 -30.51 13.79 24.89
CA LEU A 372 -30.70 15.18 25.27
C LEU A 372 -32.01 15.39 26.07
N CYS A 373 -33.06 14.65 25.71
CA CYS A 373 -34.30 14.55 26.47
C CYS A 373 -34.05 14.05 27.90
N SER A 374 -33.29 12.96 28.08
CA SER A 374 -32.99 12.43 29.43
C SER A 374 -32.16 13.41 30.26
N ILE A 375 -31.20 14.11 29.66
CA ILE A 375 -30.43 15.19 30.31
C ILE A 375 -31.36 16.32 30.78
N ALA A 376 -32.26 16.79 29.92
CA ALA A 376 -33.14 17.92 30.24
C ALA A 376 -34.16 17.60 31.36
N LEU A 377 -34.44 16.32 31.60
CA LEU A 377 -35.31 15.84 32.68
C LEU A 377 -34.59 15.63 34.02
N LYS A 378 -33.26 15.72 34.05
CA LYS A 378 -32.48 15.71 35.30
C LYS A 378 -32.56 17.06 36.01
N GLN A 379 -32.31 17.07 37.31
CA GLN A 379 -32.39 18.30 38.11
C GLN A 379 -31.14 19.19 37.92
N PRO A 380 -31.30 20.53 37.79
CA PRO A 380 -32.56 21.25 37.62
C PRO A 380 -33.18 20.99 36.22
N GLN A 381 -34.49 20.74 36.19
CA GLN A 381 -35.17 20.37 34.94
C GLN A 381 -35.31 21.55 33.97
N ASP A 382 -34.99 21.33 32.70
CA ASP A 382 -35.35 22.20 31.58
C ASP A 382 -36.51 21.57 30.81
N VAL A 383 -37.72 21.79 31.32
CA VAL A 383 -38.97 21.21 30.78
C VAL A 383 -39.16 21.56 29.29
N ARG A 384 -38.81 22.79 28.88
CA ARG A 384 -38.97 23.22 27.49
C ARG A 384 -37.99 22.49 26.58
N ALA A 385 -36.73 22.31 26.99
CA ALA A 385 -35.78 21.51 26.24
C ALA A 385 -36.18 20.03 26.22
N ALA A 386 -36.67 19.48 27.34
CA ALA A 386 -37.15 18.11 27.42
C ALA A 386 -38.27 17.84 26.42
N LEU A 387 -39.36 18.63 26.44
CA LEU A 387 -40.47 18.44 25.50
C LEU A 387 -40.02 18.48 24.04
N ARG A 388 -39.12 19.41 23.67
CA ARG A 388 -38.58 19.47 22.29
C ARG A 388 -37.77 18.24 21.93
N ALA A 389 -36.79 17.87 22.77
CA ALA A 389 -35.89 16.76 22.49
C ALA A 389 -36.63 15.41 22.50
N CYS A 390 -37.53 15.19 23.46
CA CYS A 390 -38.31 13.95 23.54
C CYS A 390 -39.26 13.82 22.33
N ALA A 391 -39.88 14.91 21.88
CA ALA A 391 -40.73 14.92 20.69
C ALA A 391 -39.91 14.65 19.41
N ALA A 392 -38.74 15.28 19.27
CA ALA A 392 -37.84 15.02 18.14
C ALA A 392 -37.38 13.55 18.12
N ALA A 393 -37.01 13.00 19.29
CA ALA A 393 -36.62 11.61 19.42
C ALA A 393 -37.73 10.63 18.99
N LEU A 394 -38.97 10.89 19.38
CA LEU A 394 -40.12 10.09 18.97
C LEU A 394 -40.36 10.20 17.46
N ALA A 395 -40.34 11.40 16.90
CA ALA A 395 -40.56 11.64 15.47
C ALA A 395 -39.52 10.92 14.58
N TRP A 396 -38.24 10.94 14.99
CA TRP A 396 -37.18 10.20 14.30
C TRP A 396 -37.39 8.68 14.36
N MET A 397 -37.75 8.17 15.54
CA MET A 397 -37.97 6.73 15.73
C MET A 397 -39.19 6.23 14.95
N GLU A 398 -40.26 7.03 14.86
CA GLU A 398 -41.42 6.75 14.01
C GLU A 398 -41.05 6.78 12.52
N ALA A 399 -40.19 7.74 12.11
CA ALA A 399 -39.70 7.81 10.73
C ALA A 399 -38.87 6.58 10.35
N ALA A 400 -38.02 6.10 11.26
CA ALA A 400 -37.28 4.85 11.11
C ALA A 400 -38.22 3.65 11.03
N ALA A 401 -39.20 3.55 11.93
CA ALA A 401 -40.17 2.46 11.97
C ALA A 401 -41.00 2.37 10.68
N ARG A 402 -41.33 3.49 10.03
CA ARG A 402 -42.00 3.49 8.72
C ARG A 402 -41.15 2.93 7.58
N ARG A 403 -39.82 2.85 7.74
CA ARG A 403 -38.91 2.25 6.73
C ARG A 403 -38.58 0.79 7.02
N ILE A 404 -38.68 0.37 8.28
CA ILE A 404 -38.40 -1.01 8.68
C ILE A 404 -39.68 -1.84 8.47
N GLY A 405 -39.56 -2.91 7.66
CA GLY A 405 -40.71 -3.71 7.24
C GLY A 405 -41.35 -4.57 8.32
N ASP A 406 -40.64 -4.87 9.42
CA ASP A 406 -41.19 -5.61 10.57
C ASP A 406 -41.42 -4.68 11.78
N PRO A 407 -42.69 -4.38 12.12
CA PRO A 407 -43.04 -3.56 13.29
C PRO A 407 -42.55 -4.12 14.64
N SER A 408 -42.28 -5.43 14.74
CA SER A 408 -41.84 -6.06 15.98
C SER A 408 -40.47 -5.55 16.43
N THR A 409 -39.58 -5.29 15.46
CA THR A 409 -38.20 -4.84 15.70
C THR A 409 -38.13 -3.48 16.38
N MET A 410 -39.07 -2.58 16.09
CA MET A 410 -39.09 -1.20 16.58
C MET A 410 -39.98 -0.98 17.79
N THR A 411 -40.72 -2.01 18.23
CA THR A 411 -41.72 -1.83 19.30
C THR A 411 -41.09 -1.35 20.60
N LYS A 412 -39.95 -1.93 21.00
CA LYS A 412 -39.26 -1.54 22.24
C LYS A 412 -38.77 -0.10 22.18
N ASP A 413 -38.17 0.29 21.05
CA ASP A 413 -37.65 1.64 20.85
C ASP A 413 -38.77 2.68 20.89
N LEU A 414 -39.87 2.44 20.17
CA LEU A 414 -41.04 3.34 20.16
C LEU A 414 -41.72 3.41 21.53
N ALA A 415 -41.94 2.28 22.20
CA ALA A 415 -42.51 2.25 23.54
C ALA A 415 -41.66 3.08 24.53
N ASN A 416 -40.34 2.91 24.49
CA ASN A 416 -39.42 3.70 25.29
C ASN A 416 -39.48 5.20 24.94
N ARG A 417 -39.60 5.58 23.65
CA ARG A 417 -39.76 7.00 23.28
C ARG A 417 -41.08 7.59 23.80
N HIS A 418 -42.18 6.84 23.77
CA HIS A 418 -43.44 7.25 24.39
C HIS A 418 -43.30 7.38 25.91
N ALA A 419 -42.57 6.50 26.58
CA ALA A 419 -42.28 6.61 28.01
C ALA A 419 -41.59 7.93 28.38
N TRP A 420 -40.53 8.28 27.65
CA TRP A 420 -39.79 9.54 27.84
C TRP A 420 -40.65 10.77 27.54
N MET A 421 -41.50 10.72 26.50
CA MET A 421 -42.43 11.80 26.21
C MET A 421 -43.46 11.97 27.33
N ALA A 422 -43.97 10.88 27.90
CA ALA A 422 -44.86 10.92 29.05
C ALA A 422 -44.19 11.56 30.27
N ASP A 423 -42.92 11.22 30.54
CA ASP A 423 -42.15 11.82 31.64
C ASP A 423 -41.87 13.32 31.42
N ALA A 424 -41.68 13.76 30.17
CA ALA A 424 -41.57 15.18 29.85
C ALA A 424 -42.87 15.96 30.05
N TYR A 425 -44.01 15.40 29.66
CA TYR A 425 -45.31 16.01 29.96
C TYR A 425 -45.63 15.98 31.46
N ARG A 426 -45.25 14.92 32.17
CA ARG A 426 -45.35 14.82 33.63
C ARG A 426 -44.56 15.94 34.32
N ALA A 427 -43.32 16.18 33.89
CA ALA A 427 -42.49 17.29 34.38
C ALA A 427 -43.07 18.68 34.04
N ALA A 428 -43.83 18.78 32.94
CA ALA A 428 -44.55 20.00 32.56
C ALA A 428 -45.88 20.19 33.32
N GLY A 429 -46.33 19.20 34.11
CA GLY A 429 -47.66 19.21 34.73
C GLY A 429 -48.81 18.98 33.75
N ASP A 430 -48.53 18.55 32.52
CA ASP A 430 -49.54 18.24 31.50
C ASP A 430 -49.95 16.77 31.61
N TRP A 431 -50.78 16.50 32.62
CA TRP A 431 -51.23 15.14 32.93
C TRP A 431 -51.99 14.47 31.78
N PRO A 432 -52.91 15.13 31.04
CA PRO A 432 -53.61 14.50 29.92
C PRO A 432 -52.66 13.97 28.83
N ASN A 433 -51.64 14.74 28.45
CA ASN A 433 -50.66 14.27 27.47
C ASN A 433 -49.74 13.20 28.06
N ALA A 434 -49.33 13.32 29.33
CA ALA A 434 -48.55 12.28 30.01
C ALA A 434 -49.28 10.92 30.00
N VAL A 435 -50.57 10.93 30.34
CA VAL A 435 -51.49 9.80 30.27
C VAL A 435 -51.56 9.22 28.86
N ARG A 436 -51.81 10.06 27.84
CA ARG A 436 -51.93 9.62 26.44
C ARG A 436 -50.67 8.91 25.94
N HIS A 437 -49.48 9.42 26.30
CA HIS A 437 -48.22 8.78 25.91
C HIS A 437 -47.96 7.46 26.65
N ARG A 438 -48.34 7.33 27.93
CA ARG A 438 -48.32 6.03 28.63
C ARG A 438 -49.30 5.02 28.00
N ASP A 439 -50.47 5.46 27.59
CA ASP A 439 -51.45 4.56 26.94
C ASP A 439 -50.95 4.11 25.56
N SER A 440 -50.27 4.99 24.82
CA SER A 440 -49.61 4.65 23.54
C SER A 440 -48.47 3.65 23.71
N GLU A 441 -47.64 3.84 24.75
CA GLU A 441 -46.60 2.90 25.16
C GLU A 441 -47.20 1.52 25.48
N LEU A 442 -48.23 1.47 26.32
CA LEU A 442 -48.88 0.22 26.71
C LEU A 442 -49.50 -0.50 25.52
N ALA A 443 -50.18 0.21 24.62
CA ALA A 443 -50.79 -0.37 23.42
C ALA A 443 -49.75 -0.97 22.45
N LEU A 444 -48.54 -0.40 22.37
CA LEU A 444 -47.43 -0.99 21.61
C LEU A 444 -46.99 -2.33 22.22
N LEU A 445 -46.82 -2.36 23.54
CA LEU A 445 -46.36 -3.54 24.27
C LEU A 445 -47.41 -4.66 24.30
N GLU A 446 -48.68 -4.33 24.50
CA GLU A 446 -49.78 -5.31 24.55
C GLU A 446 -50.00 -5.99 23.19
N ARG A 447 -49.78 -5.29 22.07
CA ARG A 447 -49.79 -5.91 20.73
C ARG A 447 -48.73 -6.99 20.57
N GLN A 448 -47.54 -6.84 21.17
CA GLN A 448 -46.51 -7.88 21.13
C GLN A 448 -46.82 -9.02 22.10
N LEU A 449 -47.29 -8.70 23.31
CA LEU A 449 -47.69 -9.71 24.29
C LEU A 449 -48.90 -10.54 23.85
N ALA A 450 -49.78 -10.00 23.00
CA ALA A 450 -50.85 -10.77 22.38
C ALA A 450 -50.31 -11.85 21.40
N ARG A 451 -49.16 -11.60 20.76
CA ARG A 451 -48.51 -12.55 19.83
C ARG A 451 -47.64 -13.56 20.56
N ASP A 452 -46.86 -13.10 21.54
CA ASP A 452 -46.01 -13.92 22.39
C ASP A 452 -46.24 -13.57 23.86
N PRO A 453 -47.26 -14.17 24.51
CA PRO A 453 -47.57 -13.89 25.89
C PRO A 453 -46.42 -14.24 26.85
N ALA A 454 -45.51 -15.14 26.47
CA ALA A 454 -44.40 -15.60 27.31
C ALA A 454 -43.17 -14.68 27.22
N ASN A 455 -43.19 -13.66 26.36
CA ASN A 455 -42.04 -12.80 26.14
C ASN A 455 -41.64 -11.99 27.39
N VAL A 456 -40.62 -12.44 28.09
CA VAL A 456 -40.15 -11.81 29.34
C VAL A 456 -39.74 -10.35 29.13
N LYS A 457 -39.15 -10.02 27.97
CA LYS A 457 -38.71 -8.64 27.66
C LYS A 457 -39.88 -7.68 27.58
N PHE A 458 -40.95 -8.05 26.88
CA PHE A 458 -42.15 -7.22 26.78
C PHE A 458 -42.99 -7.23 28.07
N ARG A 459 -42.98 -8.32 28.84
CA ARG A 459 -43.57 -8.35 30.17
C ARG A 459 -42.88 -7.35 31.10
N ALA A 460 -41.55 -7.34 31.13
CA ALA A 460 -40.79 -6.38 31.90
C ALA A 460 -41.05 -4.93 31.44
N ALA A 461 -41.09 -4.67 30.14
CA ALA A 461 -41.42 -3.34 29.61
C ALA A 461 -42.82 -2.87 30.04
N ARG A 462 -43.81 -3.77 30.04
CA ARG A 462 -45.19 -3.45 30.48
C ARG A 462 -45.24 -3.05 31.95
N LEU A 463 -44.44 -3.66 32.82
CA LEU A 463 -44.32 -3.27 34.23
C LEU A 463 -43.87 -1.82 34.38
N TRP A 464 -42.87 -1.41 33.61
CA TRP A 464 -42.37 -0.04 33.63
C TRP A 464 -43.42 0.97 33.19
N SER A 465 -44.18 0.65 32.15
CA SER A 465 -45.29 1.49 31.68
C SER A 465 -46.37 1.65 32.75
N LEU A 466 -46.78 0.55 33.39
CA LEU A 466 -47.77 0.56 34.47
C LEU A 466 -47.28 1.35 35.69
N ARG A 467 -46.01 1.18 36.10
CA ARG A 467 -45.43 1.98 37.16
C ARG A 467 -45.39 3.47 36.78
N GLY A 468 -45.02 3.79 35.54
CA GLY A 468 -45.03 5.16 35.02
C GLY A 468 -46.42 5.79 35.07
N ARG A 469 -47.47 5.03 34.78
CA ARG A 469 -48.85 5.47 34.94
C ARG A 469 -49.23 5.68 36.41
N ALA A 470 -48.83 4.77 37.30
CA ALA A 470 -49.07 4.94 38.74
C ALA A 470 -48.40 6.20 39.31
N LYS A 471 -47.22 6.60 38.79
CA LYS A 471 -46.59 7.87 39.18
C LYS A 471 -47.45 9.08 38.80
N ILE A 472 -48.07 9.07 37.62
CA ILE A 472 -49.01 10.13 37.22
C ILE A 472 -50.24 10.12 38.13
N ASP A 473 -50.76 8.94 38.49
CA ASP A 473 -51.87 8.81 39.43
C ASP A 473 -51.49 9.41 40.81
N LEU A 474 -50.27 9.16 41.31
CA LEU A 474 -49.74 9.78 42.54
C LEU A 474 -49.56 11.29 42.44
N ASP A 475 -49.07 11.80 41.30
CA ASP A 475 -48.86 13.23 41.11
C ASP A 475 -50.19 14.00 41.02
N THR A 476 -51.26 13.33 40.58
CA THR A 476 -52.62 13.89 40.45
C THR A 476 -53.53 13.62 41.65
N GLY A 477 -53.00 13.05 42.74
CA GLY A 477 -53.77 12.79 43.97
C GLY A 477 -54.70 11.58 43.90
N GLN A 478 -54.54 10.70 42.91
CA GLN A 478 -55.34 9.48 42.74
C GLN A 478 -54.67 8.29 43.45
N GLY A 479 -54.45 8.42 44.77
CA GLY A 479 -53.70 7.45 45.58
C GLY A 479 -54.23 6.01 45.47
N ASP A 480 -55.54 5.81 45.42
CA ASP A 480 -56.14 4.48 45.31
C ASP A 480 -55.87 3.80 43.96
N ALA A 481 -56.00 4.55 42.86
CA ALA A 481 -55.69 4.07 41.52
C ALA A 481 -54.21 3.71 41.39
N ALA A 482 -53.33 4.58 41.91
CA ALA A 482 -51.90 4.32 41.99
C ALA A 482 -51.61 3.02 42.76
N ARG A 483 -52.22 2.85 43.94
CA ARG A 483 -52.01 1.68 44.80
C ARG A 483 -52.40 0.37 44.12
N VAL A 484 -53.59 0.32 43.52
CA VAL A 484 -54.07 -0.88 42.79
C VAL A 484 -53.09 -1.25 41.68
N ARG A 485 -52.64 -0.25 40.90
CA ARG A 485 -51.71 -0.46 39.80
C ARG A 485 -50.33 -0.91 40.31
N LEU A 486 -49.79 -0.31 41.36
CA LEU A 486 -48.50 -0.68 41.94
C LEU A 486 -48.50 -2.08 42.56
N ILE A 487 -49.58 -2.49 43.23
CA ILE A 487 -49.73 -3.86 43.76
C ILE A 487 -49.72 -4.88 42.61
N ALA A 488 -50.42 -4.61 41.51
CA ALA A 488 -50.40 -5.47 40.34
C ALA A 488 -49.00 -5.58 39.71
N VAL A 489 -48.26 -4.46 39.62
CA VAL A 489 -46.87 -4.44 39.15
C VAL A 489 -45.97 -5.23 40.09
N LEU A 490 -46.11 -5.06 41.41
CA LEU A 490 -45.31 -5.76 42.42
C LEU A 490 -45.48 -7.27 42.32
N GLY A 491 -46.71 -7.78 42.18
CA GLY A 491 -46.97 -9.21 42.04
C GLY A 491 -46.31 -9.83 40.81
N GLN A 492 -46.30 -9.10 39.69
CA GLN A 492 -45.62 -9.53 38.46
C GLN A 492 -44.10 -9.43 38.56
N LEU A 493 -43.57 -8.38 39.20
CA LEU A 493 -42.14 -8.22 39.45
C LEU A 493 -41.61 -9.32 40.37
N ASP A 494 -42.36 -9.70 41.41
CA ASP A 494 -42.01 -10.81 42.30
C ASP A 494 -41.95 -12.15 41.55
N ALA A 495 -42.79 -12.35 40.53
CA ALA A 495 -42.70 -13.52 39.66
C ALA A 495 -41.42 -13.51 38.81
N LEU A 496 -40.98 -12.34 38.32
CA LEU A 496 -39.72 -12.20 37.60
C LEU A 496 -38.51 -12.44 38.52
N ILE A 497 -38.49 -11.85 39.71
CA ILE A 497 -37.40 -12.04 40.70
C ILE A 497 -37.24 -13.52 41.07
N ARG A 498 -38.33 -14.29 41.13
CA ARG A 498 -38.24 -15.75 41.36
C ARG A 498 -37.55 -16.49 40.21
N LEU A 499 -37.64 -15.99 38.97
CA LEU A 499 -36.97 -16.57 37.81
C LEU A 499 -35.48 -16.22 37.75
N ASP A 500 -35.10 -15.03 38.20
CA ASP A 500 -33.69 -14.59 38.30
C ASP A 500 -33.44 -13.86 39.64
N PRO A 501 -33.17 -14.60 40.73
CA PRO A 501 -32.92 -14.00 42.05
C PRO A 501 -31.65 -13.16 42.12
N ALA A 502 -30.71 -13.37 41.19
CA ALA A 502 -29.45 -12.64 41.14
C ALA A 502 -29.61 -11.24 40.55
N ASN A 503 -30.73 -10.95 39.87
CA ASN A 503 -31.00 -9.66 39.27
C ASN A 503 -31.15 -8.55 40.32
N ILE A 504 -30.10 -7.75 40.49
CA ILE A 504 -30.05 -6.66 41.48
C ILE A 504 -31.01 -5.53 41.10
N GLU A 505 -31.17 -5.25 39.80
CA GLU A 505 -32.03 -4.18 39.29
C GLU A 505 -33.48 -4.39 39.70
N TRP A 506 -33.99 -5.62 39.52
CA TRP A 506 -35.37 -5.96 39.90
C TRP A 506 -35.61 -5.84 41.40
N ARG A 507 -34.64 -6.24 42.23
CA ARG A 507 -34.74 -6.07 43.69
C ARG A 507 -34.75 -4.59 44.10
N HIS A 508 -33.90 -3.77 43.50
CA HIS A 508 -33.88 -2.33 43.77
C HIS A 508 -35.22 -1.68 43.42
N VAL A 509 -35.78 -2.02 42.26
CA VAL A 509 -37.07 -1.51 41.80
C VAL A 509 -38.21 -1.98 42.68
N ARG A 510 -38.17 -3.23 43.15
CA ARG A 510 -39.15 -3.75 44.10
C ARG A 510 -39.24 -2.86 45.35
N THR A 511 -38.09 -2.46 45.89
CA THR A 511 -38.02 -1.52 47.03
C THR A 511 -38.63 -0.16 46.68
N GLN A 512 -38.35 0.38 45.49
CA GLN A 512 -38.96 1.64 45.06
C GLN A 512 -40.48 1.55 44.96
N ILE A 513 -41.02 0.46 44.41
CA ILE A 513 -42.47 0.24 44.28
C ILE A 513 -43.12 0.13 45.66
N LEU A 514 -42.49 -0.54 46.62
CA LEU A 514 -42.99 -0.60 47.99
C LEU A 514 -43.10 0.79 48.62
N ASN A 515 -42.09 1.64 48.44
CA ASN A 515 -42.14 3.02 48.91
C ASN A 515 -43.25 3.83 48.21
N GLU A 516 -43.45 3.66 46.91
CA GLU A 516 -44.53 4.29 46.14
C GLU A 516 -45.92 3.82 46.61
N ILE A 517 -46.06 2.54 47.01
CA ILE A 517 -47.30 2.02 47.62
C ILE A 517 -47.56 2.68 48.98
N ASP A 518 -46.53 2.87 49.80
CA ASP A 518 -46.70 3.56 51.09
C ASP A 518 -47.06 5.04 50.88
N GLU A 519 -46.43 5.74 49.92
CA GLU A 519 -46.78 7.11 49.53
C GLU A 519 -48.25 7.21 49.06
N SER A 520 -48.73 6.21 48.30
CA SER A 520 -50.10 6.20 47.80
C SER A 520 -51.16 6.29 48.90
N ARG A 521 -50.87 5.77 50.10
CA ARG A 521 -51.77 5.82 51.26
C ARG A 521 -51.92 7.23 51.82
N ALA A 522 -50.85 8.04 51.76
CA ALA A 522 -50.89 9.43 52.21
C ALA A 522 -51.66 10.35 51.24
N LYS A 523 -51.81 9.91 49.98
CA LYS A 523 -52.48 10.64 48.90
C LYS A 523 -53.90 10.13 48.60
N THR A 524 -54.44 9.22 49.40
CA THR A 524 -55.86 8.85 49.37
C THR A 524 -56.65 9.91 50.14
N PRO A 525 -57.72 10.51 49.58
CA PRO A 525 -58.60 11.40 50.33
C PRO A 525 -59.11 10.70 51.59
N LYS A 526 -59.04 11.35 52.77
CA LYS A 526 -59.74 10.84 53.95
C LYS A 526 -61.23 10.98 53.72
N GLU A 527 -61.96 9.87 53.76
CA GLU A 527 -63.43 9.82 53.73
C GLU A 527 -64.07 10.61 54.88
#